data_AF-A0A151F3U9-F1
#
_entry.id   AF-A0A151F3U9-F1
#
_cell.length_a   1.000
_cell.length_b   1.000
_cell.length_c   1.000
_cell.angle_alpha   90.00
_cell.angle_beta   90.00
_cell.angle_gamma   90.00
#
_symmetry.space_group_name_H-M   'P 1'
#
loop_
_entity.id
_entity.type
_entity.pdbx_description
1 polymer ?
#
loop_
_entity_poly.entity_id
_entity_poly.type
_entity_poly.pdbx_seq_one_letter_code
_entity_poly.pdbx_strand_id
1 'polypeptide(L)'
;MSEEDFERTWLKKFSRCLGEIAGEEIRKEIMKGSEGLSVNSSREKVITWSKEAMEKMDSLVDEKKRIDIVTSCACQYPTANLHEIRKTYEKTKDIDVVHRMLQEQFVSFLKNGLRLNHELTEDIVNRGWGSAGIKKGTTIIATKIPKSGYLLEYVKESDPEKKRALYCHCPRVREAIKTGTTISPTYCYCGAGFYKGIWEYILQRPVEVEVLESVLQGDEVCKIAIYLSPDEKGNNLH
;
A
#
# COMPACT_ATOMS: atom_id res chain seq x y z
N MET A 1 -10.44 -11.62 2.43
CA MET A 1 -10.16 -12.16 1.09
C MET A 1 -9.24 -13.34 1.29
N SER A 2 -9.67 -14.55 0.95
CA SER A 2 -8.77 -15.71 0.92
C SER A 2 -7.69 -15.46 -0.14
N GLU A 3 -6.54 -16.13 -0.02
CA GLU A 3 -5.52 -16.07 -1.08
C GLU A 3 -6.08 -16.53 -2.45
N GLU A 4 -7.15 -17.33 -2.43
CA GLU A 4 -7.80 -17.94 -3.59
C GLU A 4 -8.44 -16.95 -4.58
N ASP A 5 -8.78 -15.74 -4.13
CA ASP A 5 -9.39 -14.70 -4.99
C ASP A 5 -8.47 -13.49 -5.23
N PHE A 6 -7.30 -13.43 -4.59
CA PHE A 6 -6.39 -12.29 -4.71
C PHE A 6 -5.91 -12.10 -6.15
N GLU A 7 -5.42 -13.17 -6.79
CA GLU A 7 -4.80 -13.10 -8.12
C GLU A 7 -5.79 -12.61 -9.18
N ARG A 8 -6.99 -13.21 -9.22
CA ARG A 8 -8.06 -12.84 -10.14
C ARG A 8 -8.53 -11.41 -9.91
N THR A 9 -8.76 -11.04 -8.64
CA THR A 9 -9.21 -9.70 -8.27
C THR A 9 -8.19 -8.64 -8.65
N TRP A 10 -6.91 -8.89 -8.38
CA TRP A 10 -5.85 -7.95 -8.71
C TRP A 10 -5.68 -7.81 -10.22
N LEU A 11 -5.65 -8.92 -10.98
CA LEU A 11 -5.54 -8.89 -12.44
C LEU A 11 -6.69 -8.12 -13.10
N LYS A 12 -7.92 -8.31 -12.59
CA LYS A 12 -9.10 -7.59 -13.07
C LYS A 12 -8.97 -6.09 -12.84
N LYS A 13 -8.50 -5.67 -11.65
CA LYS A 13 -8.25 -4.25 -11.35
C LYS A 13 -7.15 -3.69 -12.25
N PHE A 14 -6.04 -4.41 -12.38
CA PHE A 14 -4.89 -3.98 -13.18
C PHE A 14 -5.24 -3.81 -14.66
N SER A 15 -5.91 -4.80 -15.26
CA SER A 15 -6.43 -4.70 -16.63
C SER A 15 -7.34 -3.49 -16.82
N ARG A 16 -8.31 -3.29 -15.90
CA ARG A 16 -9.23 -2.15 -15.96
C ARG A 16 -8.47 -0.81 -15.90
N CYS A 17 -7.60 -0.62 -14.91
CA CYS A 17 -6.84 0.62 -14.74
C CYS A 17 -5.91 0.91 -15.92
N LEU A 18 -5.26 -0.12 -16.49
CA LEU A 18 -4.48 0.01 -17.71
C LEU A 18 -5.33 0.53 -18.88
N GLY A 19 -6.52 -0.04 -19.08
CA GLY A 19 -7.43 0.39 -20.13
C GLY A 19 -7.93 1.83 -19.95
N GLU A 20 -8.28 2.20 -18.72
CA GLU A 20 -8.77 3.54 -18.38
C GLU A 20 -7.69 4.64 -18.51
N ILE A 21 -6.43 4.34 -18.14
CA ILE A 21 -5.37 5.35 -18.00
C ILE A 21 -4.38 5.35 -19.17
N ALA A 22 -3.98 4.17 -19.65
CA ALA A 22 -2.99 4.01 -20.72
C ALA A 22 -3.62 3.66 -22.08
N GLY A 23 -4.91 3.29 -22.10
CA GLY A 23 -5.63 2.92 -23.30
C GLY A 23 -5.56 1.43 -23.64
N GLU A 24 -6.45 1.02 -24.54
CA GLU A 24 -6.71 -0.38 -24.87
C GLU A 24 -5.50 -1.12 -25.44
N GLU A 25 -4.74 -0.48 -26.33
CA GLU A 25 -3.59 -1.13 -26.99
C GLU A 25 -2.45 -1.38 -26.01
N ILE A 26 -2.14 -0.41 -25.14
CA ILE A 26 -1.14 -0.58 -24.07
C ILE A 26 -1.61 -1.64 -23.08
N ARG A 27 -2.90 -1.66 -22.72
CA ARG A 27 -3.47 -2.71 -21.87
C ARG A 27 -3.23 -4.10 -22.44
N LYS A 28 -3.56 -4.33 -23.72
CA LYS A 28 -3.37 -5.64 -24.36
C LYS A 28 -1.91 -6.07 -24.33
N GLU A 29 -0.98 -5.17 -24.63
CA GLU A 29 0.45 -5.50 -24.66
C GLU A 29 0.99 -5.88 -23.27
N ILE A 30 0.62 -5.11 -22.23
CA ILE A 30 1.05 -5.39 -20.85
C ILE A 30 0.36 -6.64 -20.30
N MET A 31 -0.92 -6.87 -20.61
CA MET A 31 -1.69 -8.00 -20.10
C MET A 31 -1.40 -9.33 -20.82
N LYS A 32 -0.70 -9.32 -21.96
CA LYS A 32 -0.33 -10.52 -22.72
C LYS A 32 0.36 -11.55 -21.82
N GLY A 33 -0.14 -12.79 -21.81
CA GLY A 33 0.38 -13.88 -20.97
C GLY A 33 -0.36 -14.06 -19.64
N SER A 34 -1.32 -13.20 -19.32
CA SER A 34 -2.13 -13.28 -18.11
C SER A 34 -3.32 -14.24 -18.20
N GLU A 35 -3.69 -14.68 -19.41
CA GLU A 35 -4.96 -15.37 -19.71
C GLU A 35 -5.10 -16.71 -18.97
N GLY A 36 -3.97 -17.36 -18.65
CA GLY A 36 -3.93 -18.61 -17.90
C GLY A 36 -3.60 -18.44 -16.41
N LEU A 37 -3.42 -17.21 -15.92
CA LEU A 37 -3.07 -16.98 -14.53
C LEU A 37 -4.30 -17.07 -13.63
N SER A 38 -4.17 -17.87 -12.58
CA SER A 38 -5.22 -18.10 -11.60
C SER A 38 -4.60 -18.51 -10.27
N VAL A 39 -5.44 -18.73 -9.26
CA VAL A 39 -5.02 -19.33 -7.98
C VAL A 39 -4.27 -20.65 -8.15
N ASN A 40 -4.58 -21.43 -9.19
CA ASN A 40 -3.95 -22.73 -9.44
C ASN A 40 -2.61 -22.60 -10.18
N SER A 41 -2.21 -21.39 -10.59
CA SER A 41 -0.90 -21.19 -11.20
C SER A 41 0.21 -21.35 -10.18
N SER A 42 1.35 -21.91 -10.59
CA SER A 42 2.53 -21.90 -9.74
C SER A 42 2.91 -20.47 -9.39
N ARG A 43 3.44 -20.27 -8.18
CA ARG A 43 3.87 -18.95 -7.72
C ARG A 43 4.94 -18.39 -8.66
N GLU A 44 5.89 -19.22 -9.08
CA GLU A 44 6.90 -18.88 -10.09
C GLU A 44 6.28 -18.29 -11.36
N LYS A 45 5.26 -18.94 -11.96
CA LYS A 45 4.61 -18.44 -13.18
C LYS A 45 3.97 -17.06 -12.97
N VAL A 46 3.33 -16.86 -11.82
CA VAL A 46 2.72 -15.57 -11.45
C VAL A 46 3.78 -14.48 -11.27
N ILE A 47 4.92 -14.82 -10.64
CA ILE A 47 6.02 -13.88 -10.43
C ILE A 47 6.70 -13.50 -11.74
N THR A 48 7.00 -14.48 -12.59
CA THR A 48 7.62 -14.24 -13.91
C THR A 48 6.74 -13.31 -14.74
N TRP A 49 5.44 -13.58 -14.84
CA TRP A 49 4.54 -12.67 -15.54
C TRP A 49 4.45 -11.29 -14.87
N SER A 50 4.41 -11.23 -13.53
CA SER A 50 4.35 -9.94 -12.82
C SER A 50 5.58 -9.08 -13.09
N LYS A 51 6.77 -9.70 -13.16
CA LYS A 51 8.01 -9.03 -13.54
C LYS A 51 7.90 -8.46 -14.95
N GLU A 52 7.57 -9.30 -15.94
CA GLU A 52 7.45 -8.90 -17.35
C GLU A 52 6.40 -7.80 -17.54
N ALA A 53 5.25 -7.89 -16.86
CA ALA A 53 4.19 -6.89 -16.93
C ALA A 53 4.66 -5.52 -16.40
N MET A 54 5.43 -5.51 -15.31
CA MET A 54 5.99 -4.25 -14.80
C MET A 54 7.07 -3.68 -15.72
N GLU A 55 7.96 -4.51 -16.28
CA GLU A 55 8.98 -4.07 -17.24
C GLU A 55 8.35 -3.46 -18.51
N LYS A 56 7.31 -4.09 -19.05
CA LYS A 56 6.53 -3.53 -20.16
C LYS A 56 5.87 -2.21 -19.78
N MET A 57 5.24 -2.15 -18.62
CA MET A 57 4.61 -0.92 -18.17
C MET A 57 5.62 0.22 -18.00
N ASP A 58 6.79 -0.08 -17.42
CA ASP A 58 7.89 0.89 -17.22
C ASP A 58 8.45 1.46 -18.52
N SER A 59 8.39 0.69 -19.61
CA SER A 59 8.85 1.11 -20.94
C SER A 59 7.77 1.80 -21.79
N LEU A 60 6.49 1.47 -21.58
CA LEU A 60 5.38 1.93 -22.42
C LEU A 60 4.60 3.10 -21.81
N VAL A 61 4.71 3.32 -20.50
CA VAL A 61 3.85 4.26 -19.76
C VAL A 61 4.70 5.23 -18.95
N ASP A 62 4.38 6.52 -19.02
CA ASP A 62 5.07 7.54 -18.23
C ASP A 62 4.88 7.32 -16.72
N GLU A 63 5.86 7.76 -15.93
CA GLU A 63 5.91 7.52 -14.49
C GLU A 63 4.64 7.90 -13.73
N LYS A 64 4.07 9.07 -14.04
CA LYS A 64 2.85 9.54 -13.37
C LYS A 64 1.70 8.58 -13.61
N LYS A 65 1.45 8.19 -14.86
CA LYS A 65 0.41 7.21 -15.19
C LYS A 65 0.68 5.84 -14.58
N ARG A 66 1.93 5.39 -14.51
CA ARG A 66 2.29 4.13 -13.84
C ARG A 66 1.89 4.14 -12.37
N ILE A 67 2.22 5.23 -11.66
CA ILE A 67 1.84 5.43 -10.26
C ILE A 67 0.32 5.41 -10.12
N ASP A 68 -0.41 6.15 -10.97
CA ASP A 68 -1.88 6.19 -10.94
C ASP A 68 -2.49 4.81 -11.18
N ILE A 69 -1.99 4.05 -12.16
CA ILE A 69 -2.43 2.69 -12.47
C ILE A 69 -2.24 1.78 -11.26
N VAL A 70 -1.03 1.71 -10.72
CA VAL A 70 -0.70 0.72 -9.68
C VAL A 70 -1.34 1.08 -8.33
N THR A 71 -1.39 2.36 -7.96
CA THR A 71 -2.11 2.79 -6.75
C THR A 71 -3.61 2.47 -6.83
N SER A 72 -4.22 2.57 -8.00
CA SER A 72 -5.62 2.19 -8.23
C SER A 72 -5.88 0.67 -8.15
N CYS A 73 -4.84 -0.15 -8.24
CA CYS A 73 -4.92 -1.60 -8.10
C CYS A 73 -4.85 -2.09 -6.64
N ALA A 74 -4.57 -1.18 -5.71
CA ALA A 74 -4.27 -1.53 -4.33
C ALA A 74 -5.36 -2.34 -3.63
N CYS A 75 -4.92 -3.15 -2.65
CA CYS A 75 -5.78 -3.58 -1.57
C CYS A 75 -6.15 -2.35 -0.73
N GLN A 76 -7.44 -2.11 -0.53
CA GLN A 76 -7.93 -0.90 0.12
C GLN A 76 -8.13 -1.11 1.62
N TYR A 77 -7.91 -0.07 2.41
CA TYR A 77 -8.35 -0.04 3.80
C TYR A 77 -9.88 -0.10 3.84
N PRO A 78 -10.51 -0.87 4.75
CA PRO A 78 -11.97 -0.94 4.83
C PRO A 78 -12.56 0.44 5.11
N THR A 79 -13.29 1.01 4.15
CA THR A 79 -13.84 2.37 4.26
C THR A 79 -14.84 2.51 5.40
N ALA A 80 -15.56 1.45 5.76
CA ALA A 80 -16.43 1.40 6.94
C ALA A 80 -15.69 1.83 8.22
N ASN A 81 -14.40 1.49 8.33
CA ASN A 81 -13.55 1.86 9.46
C ASN A 81 -13.05 3.31 9.41
N LEU A 82 -13.38 4.07 8.36
CA LEU A 82 -13.01 5.48 8.18
C LEU A 82 -14.22 6.42 8.24
N HIS A 83 -15.44 5.91 8.33
CA HIS A 83 -16.68 6.71 8.27
C HIS A 83 -16.71 7.80 9.34
N GLU A 84 -16.45 7.47 10.60
CA GLU A 84 -16.49 8.44 11.70
C GLU A 84 -15.31 9.43 11.66
N ILE A 85 -14.14 8.97 11.20
CA ILE A 85 -12.97 9.84 10.99
C ILE A 85 -13.29 10.87 9.91
N ARG A 86 -13.86 10.44 8.77
CA ARG A 86 -14.30 11.34 7.70
C ARG A 86 -15.34 12.35 8.19
N LYS A 87 -16.39 11.90 8.89
CA LYS A 87 -17.42 12.81 9.45
C LYS A 87 -16.81 13.85 10.39
N THR A 88 -15.78 13.46 11.14
CA THR A 88 -15.05 14.38 12.02
C THR A 88 -14.27 15.40 11.19
N TYR A 89 -13.52 14.95 10.18
CA TYR A 89 -12.82 15.86 9.27
C TYR A 89 -13.79 16.84 8.60
N GLU A 90 -14.95 16.37 8.16
CA GLU A 90 -15.96 17.20 7.51
C GLU A 90 -16.43 18.36 8.40
N LYS A 91 -16.57 18.11 9.71
CA LYS A 91 -17.01 19.11 10.70
C LYS A 91 -15.88 20.04 11.15
N THR A 92 -14.68 19.51 11.33
CA THR A 92 -13.57 20.26 11.96
C THR A 92 -12.63 20.88 10.95
N LYS A 93 -12.49 20.28 9.76
CA LYS A 93 -11.42 20.53 8.79
C LYS A 93 -10.02 20.46 9.41
N ASP A 94 -9.88 19.71 10.50
CA ASP A 94 -8.66 19.61 11.27
C ASP A 94 -8.00 18.27 11.01
N ILE A 95 -6.90 18.30 10.25
CA ILE A 95 -6.10 17.13 9.90
C ILE A 95 -5.48 16.49 11.15
N ASP A 96 -5.06 17.28 12.15
CA ASP A 96 -4.42 16.78 13.37
C ASP A 96 -5.41 16.00 14.23
N VAL A 97 -6.69 16.42 14.25
CA VAL A 97 -7.76 15.67 14.90
C VAL A 97 -7.94 14.29 14.28
N VAL A 98 -8.07 14.22 12.95
CA VAL A 98 -8.35 12.94 12.28
C VAL A 98 -7.12 12.03 12.17
N HIS A 99 -5.92 12.61 12.12
CA HIS A 99 -4.67 11.85 12.26
C HIS A 99 -4.58 11.17 13.64
N ARG A 100 -4.91 11.89 14.71
CA ARG A 100 -4.97 11.32 16.07
C ARG A 100 -6.02 10.21 16.18
N MET A 101 -7.20 10.38 15.59
CA MET A 101 -8.22 9.31 15.56
C MET A 101 -7.72 8.04 14.84
N LEU A 102 -7.02 8.19 13.70
CA LEU A 102 -6.40 7.06 13.02
C LEU A 102 -5.35 6.37 13.90
N GLN A 103 -4.55 7.14 14.64
CA GLN A 103 -3.55 6.61 15.57
C GLN A 103 -4.20 5.82 16.72
N GLU A 104 -5.24 6.37 17.33
CA GLU A 104 -6.01 5.70 18.40
C GLU A 104 -6.66 4.40 17.91
N GLN A 105 -7.25 4.44 16.71
CA GLN A 105 -7.83 3.25 16.08
C GLN A 105 -6.77 2.17 15.81
N PHE A 106 -5.57 2.56 15.35
CA PHE A 106 -4.47 1.63 15.15
C PHE A 106 -3.95 1.05 16.46
N VAL A 107 -3.79 1.86 17.51
CA VAL A 107 -3.40 1.39 18.86
C VAL A 107 -4.44 0.41 19.41
N SER A 108 -5.73 0.70 19.23
CA SER A 108 -6.81 -0.22 19.61
C SER A 108 -6.70 -1.54 18.86
N PHE A 109 -6.40 -1.52 17.55
CA PHE A 109 -6.16 -2.75 16.78
C PHE A 109 -4.96 -3.55 17.30
N LEU A 110 -3.85 -2.92 17.66
CA LEU A 110 -2.69 -3.62 18.23
C LEU A 110 -3.03 -4.29 19.57
N LYS A 111 -3.71 -3.57 20.47
CA LYS A 111 -4.07 -4.07 21.81
C LYS A 111 -5.19 -5.10 21.80
N ASN A 112 -6.24 -4.88 21.02
CA ASN A 112 -7.46 -5.68 21.08
C ASN A 112 -7.52 -6.72 19.95
N GLY A 113 -7.08 -6.35 18.75
CA GLY A 113 -7.08 -7.21 17.57
C GLY A 113 -5.91 -8.19 17.55
N LEU A 114 -4.69 -7.69 17.79
CA LEU A 114 -3.48 -8.53 17.86
C LEU A 114 -3.10 -8.97 19.27
N ARG A 115 -3.74 -8.41 20.31
CA ARG A 115 -3.47 -8.74 21.72
C ARG A 115 -2.00 -8.59 22.12
N LEU A 116 -1.34 -7.57 21.56
CA LEU A 116 0.04 -7.26 21.91
C LEU A 116 0.12 -6.67 23.31
N ASN A 117 1.24 -6.91 23.99
CA ASN A 117 1.52 -6.30 25.28
C ASN A 117 1.82 -4.78 25.14
N HIS A 118 1.92 -4.09 26.27
CA HIS A 118 2.14 -2.64 26.29
C HIS A 118 3.46 -2.24 25.59
N GLU A 119 4.57 -2.89 25.97
CA GLU A 119 5.91 -2.59 25.48
C GLU A 119 6.02 -2.72 23.96
N LEU A 120 5.53 -3.82 23.38
CA LEU A 120 5.56 -4.02 21.94
C LEU A 120 4.62 -3.06 21.21
N THR A 121 3.47 -2.72 21.80
CA THR A 121 2.56 -1.72 21.22
C THR A 121 3.24 -0.36 21.13
N GLU A 122 3.93 0.05 22.21
CA GLU A 122 4.64 1.31 22.28
C GLU A 122 5.82 1.36 21.30
N ASP A 123 6.63 0.30 21.20
CA ASP A 123 7.71 0.19 20.21
C ASP A 123 7.19 0.33 18.76
N ILE A 124 6.09 -0.35 18.42
CA ILE A 124 5.46 -0.23 17.09
C ILE A 124 5.02 1.21 16.80
N VAL A 125 4.37 1.88 17.76
CA VAL A 125 3.93 3.28 17.60
C VAL A 125 5.12 4.22 17.46
N ASN A 126 6.15 4.07 18.29
CA ASN A 126 7.35 4.94 18.27
C ASN A 126 8.14 4.79 16.96
N ARG A 127 8.10 3.62 16.32
CA ARG A 127 8.66 3.41 14.97
C ARG A 127 7.83 4.03 13.85
N GLY A 128 6.67 4.59 14.16
CA GLY A 128 5.73 5.13 13.17
C GLY A 128 5.07 4.05 12.31
N TRP A 129 5.06 2.80 12.77
CA TRP A 129 4.46 1.69 12.05
C TRP A 129 2.94 1.76 12.14
N GLY A 130 2.24 1.57 11.03
CA GLY A 130 0.79 1.44 11.03
C GLY A 130 0.07 2.28 9.98
N SER A 131 -1.24 2.45 10.16
CA SER A 131 -2.11 3.18 9.23
C SER A 131 -2.04 4.70 9.39
N ALA A 132 -1.72 5.22 10.57
CA ALA A 132 -1.69 6.65 10.85
C ALA A 132 -0.40 7.33 10.35
N GLY A 133 0.74 6.64 10.42
CA GLY A 133 2.05 7.21 10.12
C GLY A 133 2.42 8.39 11.03
N ILE A 134 3.58 8.99 10.77
CA ILE A 134 4.07 10.18 11.48
C ILE A 134 3.80 11.41 10.63
N LYS A 135 2.98 12.34 11.15
CA LYS A 135 2.71 13.63 10.49
C LYS A 135 3.85 14.62 10.72
N LYS A 136 4.32 15.25 9.64
CA LYS A 136 5.33 16.30 9.58
C LYS A 136 4.80 17.43 8.70
N GLY A 137 4.19 18.45 9.31
CA GLY A 137 3.53 19.53 8.58
C GLY A 137 2.39 18.99 7.70
N THR A 138 2.52 19.17 6.38
CA THR A 138 1.57 18.72 5.35
C THR A 138 1.89 17.34 4.76
N THR A 139 2.89 16.65 5.31
CA THR A 139 3.29 15.32 4.85
C THR A 139 3.11 14.30 5.96
N ILE A 140 2.62 13.12 5.62
CA ILE A 140 2.61 11.97 6.52
C ILE A 140 3.59 10.94 6.01
N ILE A 141 4.49 10.49 6.87
CA ILE A 141 5.39 9.38 6.59
C ILE A 141 4.80 8.13 7.23
N ALA A 142 4.20 7.29 6.42
CA ALA A 142 3.66 6.01 6.86
C ALA A 142 4.72 4.92 6.72
N THR A 143 5.14 4.35 7.84
CA THR A 143 5.95 3.13 7.85
C THR A 143 5.01 1.95 7.96
N LYS A 144 5.17 0.95 7.09
CA LYS A 144 4.34 -0.25 7.18
C LYS A 144 4.74 -1.09 8.40
N ILE A 145 3.75 -1.68 9.05
CA ILE A 145 3.97 -2.79 9.98
C ILE A 145 4.18 -4.09 9.18
N PRO A 146 5.02 -5.04 9.65
CA PRO A 146 5.05 -6.38 9.08
C PRO A 146 3.66 -7.00 8.96
N LYS A 147 3.47 -7.90 8.00
CA LYS A 147 2.21 -8.63 7.84
C LYS A 147 1.82 -9.28 9.17
N SER A 148 0.63 -8.96 9.67
CA SER A 148 0.20 -9.33 11.03
C SER A 148 0.33 -10.81 11.35
N GLY A 149 0.01 -11.69 10.40
CA GLY A 149 0.17 -13.14 10.54
C GLY A 149 1.61 -13.63 10.68
N TYR A 150 2.60 -12.79 10.37
CA TYR A 150 4.03 -13.07 10.47
C TYR A 150 4.76 -12.15 11.44
N LEU A 151 4.06 -11.30 12.19
CA LEU A 151 4.70 -10.27 13.03
C LEU A 151 5.65 -10.89 14.07
N LEU A 152 5.23 -11.96 14.76
CA LEU A 152 6.06 -12.62 15.77
C LEU A 152 7.26 -13.35 15.17
N GLU A 153 7.10 -13.95 13.98
CA GLU A 153 8.20 -14.59 13.24
C GLU A 153 9.20 -13.54 12.76
N TYR A 154 8.71 -12.42 12.20
CA TYR A 154 9.51 -11.29 11.75
C TYR A 154 10.39 -10.73 12.88
N VAL A 155 9.84 -10.60 14.09
CA VAL A 155 10.57 -10.07 15.26
C VAL A 155 11.72 -11.00 15.67
N LYS A 156 11.53 -12.32 15.54
CA LYS A 156 12.55 -13.33 15.91
C LYS A 156 13.57 -13.61 14.81
N GLU A 157 13.28 -13.24 13.58
CA GLU A 157 14.14 -13.50 12.43
C GLU A 157 15.33 -12.53 12.38
N SER A 158 16.51 -13.10 12.15
CA SER A 158 17.80 -12.41 12.02
C SER A 158 18.31 -12.39 10.59
N ASP A 159 17.92 -13.34 9.75
CA ASP A 159 18.28 -13.38 8.33
C ASP A 159 17.59 -12.23 7.57
N PRO A 160 18.34 -11.30 6.94
CA PRO A 160 17.75 -10.12 6.32
C PRO A 160 16.74 -10.44 5.21
N GLU A 161 16.99 -11.47 4.40
CA GLU A 161 16.12 -11.80 3.26
C GLU A 161 14.80 -12.44 3.73
N LYS A 162 14.88 -13.40 4.65
CA LYS A 162 13.70 -13.98 5.29
C LYS A 162 12.89 -12.92 6.02
N LYS A 163 13.57 -11.99 6.69
CA LYS A 163 12.91 -10.88 7.39
C LYS A 163 12.11 -9.99 6.42
N ARG A 164 12.70 -9.62 5.27
CA ARG A 164 11.97 -8.89 4.21
C ARG A 164 10.80 -9.68 3.63
N ALA A 165 10.95 -11.01 3.45
CA ALA A 165 9.87 -11.88 2.98
C ALA A 165 8.73 -12.08 4.01
N LEU A 166 9.02 -12.00 5.32
CA LEU A 166 8.01 -12.01 6.39
C LEU A 166 7.32 -10.64 6.52
N TYR A 167 8.04 -9.55 6.24
CA TYR A 167 7.54 -8.18 6.31
C TYR A 167 6.40 -7.91 5.34
N CYS A 168 6.59 -8.27 4.06
CA CYS A 168 5.71 -7.78 3.00
C CYS A 168 4.29 -8.37 3.08
N HIS A 169 3.28 -7.54 2.79
CA HIS A 169 1.88 -7.97 2.77
C HIS A 169 1.46 -8.61 1.45
N CYS A 170 2.22 -8.42 0.37
CA CYS A 170 1.88 -8.94 -0.96
C CYS A 170 2.49 -10.33 -1.15
N PRO A 171 1.69 -11.39 -1.38
CA PRO A 171 2.23 -12.74 -1.58
C PRO A 171 3.20 -12.79 -2.77
N ARG A 172 2.99 -11.97 -3.81
CA ARG A 172 3.88 -11.94 -4.97
C ARG A 172 5.28 -11.41 -4.62
N VAL A 173 5.35 -10.31 -3.89
CA VAL A 173 6.64 -9.72 -3.46
C VAL A 173 7.36 -10.66 -2.48
N ARG A 174 6.63 -11.33 -1.59
CA ARG A 174 7.23 -12.31 -0.68
C ARG A 174 7.89 -13.45 -1.44
N GLU A 175 7.21 -13.97 -2.47
CA GLU A 175 7.79 -15.02 -3.31
C GLU A 175 8.98 -14.50 -4.11
N ALA A 176 8.87 -13.33 -4.73
CA ALA A 176 9.95 -12.72 -5.49
C ALA A 176 11.23 -12.55 -4.64
N ILE A 177 11.10 -12.14 -3.37
CA ILE A 177 12.22 -12.07 -2.43
C ILE A 177 12.80 -13.47 -2.17
N LYS A 178 11.97 -14.48 -1.93
CA LYS A 178 12.42 -15.86 -1.66
C LYS A 178 13.16 -16.50 -2.85
N THR A 179 12.75 -16.18 -4.08
CA THR A 179 13.33 -16.74 -5.30
C THR A 179 14.43 -15.86 -5.90
N GLY A 180 14.73 -14.70 -5.30
CA GLY A 180 15.67 -13.72 -5.84
C GLY A 180 15.19 -13.05 -7.13
N THR A 181 13.89 -13.10 -7.44
CA THR A 181 13.34 -12.47 -8.65
C THR A 181 13.19 -10.97 -8.45
N THR A 182 13.89 -10.18 -9.26
CA THR A 182 13.75 -8.73 -9.26
C THR A 182 12.47 -8.30 -9.99
N ILE A 183 11.60 -7.56 -9.30
CA ILE A 183 10.43 -6.89 -9.87
C ILE A 183 10.67 -5.38 -9.74
N SER A 184 10.21 -4.61 -10.72
CA SER A 184 10.27 -3.15 -10.67
C SER A 184 9.66 -2.57 -9.39
N PRO A 185 10.29 -1.54 -8.77
CA PRO A 185 9.75 -0.87 -7.59
C PRO A 185 8.42 -0.15 -7.87
N THR A 186 8.07 0.12 -9.13
CA THR A 186 6.74 0.60 -9.53
C THR A 186 5.63 -0.27 -8.92
N TYR A 187 5.85 -1.59 -8.80
CA TYR A 187 4.90 -2.50 -8.19
C TYR A 187 4.54 -2.13 -6.74
N CYS A 188 5.48 -1.56 -5.98
CA CYS A 188 5.28 -1.20 -4.58
C CYS A 188 4.33 -0.01 -4.38
N TYR A 189 3.99 0.74 -5.44
CA TYR A 189 2.91 1.72 -5.41
C TYR A 189 1.53 1.08 -5.16
N CYS A 190 1.37 -0.23 -5.35
CA CYS A 190 0.19 -0.97 -4.89
C CYS A 190 0.06 -0.85 -3.36
N GLY A 191 1.21 -0.84 -2.69
CA GLY A 191 1.32 -0.56 -1.28
C GLY A 191 1.06 0.88 -0.88
N ALA A 192 1.45 1.84 -1.72
CA ALA A 192 1.17 3.27 -1.53
C ALA A 192 -0.31 3.59 -1.72
N GLY A 193 -0.98 2.91 -2.66
CA GLY A 193 -2.41 3.04 -2.91
C GLY A 193 -3.30 2.71 -1.71
N PHE A 194 -2.85 1.83 -0.81
CA PHE A 194 -3.53 1.59 0.47
C PHE A 194 -3.61 2.85 1.34
N TYR A 195 -2.52 3.61 1.43
CA TYR A 195 -2.46 4.84 2.22
C TYR A 195 -3.08 6.02 1.49
N LYS A 196 -2.88 6.11 0.17
CA LYS A 196 -3.59 7.07 -0.70
C LYS A 196 -5.10 6.95 -0.47
N GLY A 197 -5.66 5.74 -0.54
CA GLY A 197 -7.08 5.49 -0.35
C GLY A 197 -7.62 5.90 1.03
N ILE A 198 -6.82 5.75 2.11
CA ILE A 198 -7.22 6.22 3.45
C ILE A 198 -7.42 7.74 3.43
N TRP A 199 -6.43 8.48 2.95
CA TRP A 199 -6.45 9.94 3.00
C TRP A 199 -7.39 10.55 1.97
N GLU A 200 -7.51 10.00 0.77
CA GLU A 200 -8.53 10.45 -0.20
C GLU A 200 -9.95 10.20 0.32
N TYR A 201 -10.18 9.09 1.03
CA TYR A 201 -11.47 8.83 1.64
C TYR A 201 -11.79 9.84 2.76
N ILE A 202 -10.83 10.15 3.63
CA ILE A 202 -11.04 11.11 4.73
C ILE A 202 -11.22 12.54 4.19
N LEU A 203 -10.34 12.96 3.28
CA LEU A 203 -10.27 14.35 2.81
C LEU A 203 -11.24 14.66 1.67
N GLN A 204 -11.77 13.63 0.99
CA GLN A 204 -12.63 13.76 -0.20
C GLN A 204 -11.98 14.55 -1.34
N ARG A 205 -10.66 14.49 -1.44
CA ARG A 205 -9.86 15.10 -2.50
C ARG A 205 -8.61 14.25 -2.77
N PRO A 206 -8.03 14.32 -3.98
CA PRO A 206 -6.84 13.54 -4.30
C PRO A 206 -5.65 13.93 -3.41
N VAL A 207 -4.80 12.95 -3.11
CA VAL A 207 -3.50 13.14 -2.45
C VAL A 207 -2.39 12.49 -3.27
N GLU A 208 -1.19 13.04 -3.19
CA GLU A 208 -0.03 12.42 -3.83
C GLU A 208 0.67 11.48 -2.86
N VAL A 209 1.28 10.42 -3.40
CA VAL A 209 2.04 9.46 -2.62
C VAL A 209 3.35 9.11 -3.31
N GLU A 210 4.37 8.82 -2.50
CA GLU A 210 5.69 8.43 -2.98
C GLU A 210 6.20 7.26 -2.13
N VAL A 211 6.76 6.24 -2.79
CA VAL A 211 7.43 5.14 -2.12
C VAL A 211 8.87 5.57 -1.84
N LEU A 212 9.21 5.77 -0.57
CA LEU A 212 10.54 6.23 -0.14
C LEU A 212 11.51 5.08 0.12
N GLU A 213 11.00 3.99 0.69
CA GLU A 213 11.75 2.77 0.99
C GLU A 213 10.87 1.56 0.68
N SER A 214 11.49 0.47 0.23
CA SER A 214 10.80 -0.78 -0.08
C SER A 214 11.65 -2.02 0.19
N VAL A 215 11.09 -2.97 0.92
CA VAL A 215 11.70 -4.29 1.10
C VAL A 215 11.92 -5.05 -0.21
N LEU A 216 11.21 -4.69 -1.29
CA LEU A 216 11.46 -5.24 -2.63
C LEU A 216 12.80 -4.75 -3.20
N GLN A 217 13.27 -3.57 -2.80
CA GLN A 217 14.53 -2.96 -3.22
C GLN A 217 15.69 -3.26 -2.26
N GLY A 218 15.44 -4.05 -1.20
CA GLY A 218 16.45 -4.43 -0.21
C GLY A 218 16.39 -3.66 1.10
N ASP A 219 15.52 -2.64 1.22
CA ASP A 219 15.34 -1.90 2.47
C ASP A 219 14.78 -2.79 3.61
N GLU A 220 15.00 -2.37 4.86
CA GLU A 220 14.50 -3.11 6.03
C GLU A 220 12.98 -2.95 6.24
N VAL A 221 12.44 -1.81 5.82
CA VAL A 221 11.03 -1.44 5.97
C VAL A 221 10.51 -0.77 4.69
N CYS A 222 9.20 -0.64 4.59
CA CYS A 222 8.57 0.18 3.56
C CYS A 222 8.10 1.51 4.18
N LYS A 223 8.56 2.62 3.63
CA LYS A 223 8.07 3.97 3.96
C LYS A 223 7.37 4.59 2.77
N ILE A 224 6.23 5.21 3.02
CA ILE A 224 5.43 5.91 2.01
C ILE A 224 5.19 7.33 2.52
N ALA A 225 5.56 8.32 1.71
CA ALA A 225 5.13 9.69 1.93
C ALA A 225 3.71 9.86 1.37
N ILE A 226 2.85 10.52 2.14
CA ILE A 226 1.54 11.00 1.72
C ILE A 226 1.58 12.51 1.81
N TYR A 227 1.47 13.16 0.66
CA TYR A 227 1.41 14.62 0.55
C TYR A 227 -0.05 15.04 0.62
N LEU A 228 -0.42 15.64 1.75
CA LEU A 228 -1.80 15.98 2.01
C LEU A 228 -2.27 17.20 1.21
N SER A 229 -1.37 17.94 0.55
CA SER A 229 -1.58 19.29 0.01
C SER A 229 -2.12 20.28 1.05
N PRO A 230 -1.81 21.58 0.96
CA PRO A 230 -2.45 22.56 1.81
C PRO A 230 -3.95 22.49 1.57
N ASP A 231 -4.75 22.53 2.64
CA ASP A 231 -6.11 23.02 2.47
C ASP A 231 -5.99 24.38 1.80
N GLU A 232 -6.72 24.60 0.70
CA GLU A 232 -7.05 25.95 0.29
C GLU A 232 -7.68 26.59 1.53
N LYS A 233 -6.87 27.35 2.27
CA LYS A 233 -7.32 28.08 3.45
C LYS A 233 -8.62 28.74 3.05
N GLY A 234 -9.67 28.48 3.81
CA GLY A 234 -11.00 29.01 3.58
C GLY A 234 -10.89 30.42 3.03
N ASN A 235 -11.48 30.61 1.85
CA ASN A 235 -11.64 31.91 1.25
C ASN A 235 -12.53 32.70 2.22
N ASN A 236 -11.89 33.31 3.21
CA ASN A 236 -12.43 34.42 3.98
C ASN A 236 -12.57 35.55 2.98
N LEU A 237 -13.72 35.59 2.31
CA LEU A 237 -14.18 36.72 1.54
C LEU A 237 -15.55 37.11 2.09
N HIS A 238 -15.47 38.15 2.92
CA HIS A 238 -16.48 39.13 3.34
C HIS A 238 -17.60 38.66 4.28
#